data_AF-M6K1C1-F1
#
_entry.id   AF-M6K1C1-F1
#
_cell.length_a   1.000
_cell.length_b   1.000
_cell.length_c   1.000
_cell.angle_alpha   90.00
_cell.angle_beta   90.00
_cell.angle_gamma   90.00
#
_symmetry.space_group_name_H-M   'P 1'
#
loop_
_entity.id
_entity.type
_entity.pdbx_description
1 polymer ?
#
loop_
_entity_poly.entity_id
_entity_poly.type
_entity_poly.pdbx_seq_one_letter_code
_entity_poly.pdbx_strand_id
1 'polypeptide(L)'
;MKQEDIFDWLIQWYSDQCDGQWELENQINIYTVSNPGWTFKVGLKSTKLGNYEIDSGLIETEETDWYLYYIKDSVYDAGGDTSKLPTLVEIFRSLWENKNFVYHPTSETMFSWLIEWRESQCDGDWEHENGIAINTNGDRGWQVRIEANFTELDGVEVAHTLNQKGDDDWYSFSLKDGKFLAEGDSKKLPIILEKFKEIWTTNAEPRED
;
A
#
# COMPACT_ATOMS: atom_id res chain seq x y z
N MET A 1 25.26 -7.65 -4.57
CA MET A 1 23.99 -7.89 -3.86
C MET A 1 22.96 -6.99 -4.50
N LYS A 2 21.81 -7.51 -4.94
CA LYS A 2 20.71 -6.65 -5.37
C LYS A 2 20.23 -5.87 -4.14
N GLN A 3 20.00 -4.58 -4.28
CA GLN A 3 19.32 -3.79 -3.27
C GLN A 3 17.91 -4.38 -3.12
N GLU A 4 17.47 -4.60 -1.89
CA GLU A 4 16.11 -5.06 -1.59
C GLU A 4 15.12 -3.93 -1.91
N ASP A 5 14.10 -4.25 -2.70
CA ASP A 5 13.00 -3.33 -3.02
C ASP A 5 12.26 -2.97 -1.72
N ILE A 6 11.91 -1.69 -1.56
CA ILE A 6 11.15 -1.20 -0.40
C ILE A 6 9.76 -1.83 -0.28
N PHE A 7 9.14 -2.22 -1.41
CA PHE A 7 7.90 -2.98 -1.41
C PHE A 7 8.11 -4.34 -0.74
N ASP A 8 9.06 -5.14 -1.23
CA ASP A 8 9.39 -6.45 -0.68
C ASP A 8 9.82 -6.38 0.79
N TRP A 9 10.61 -5.35 1.14
CA TRP A 9 11.00 -5.09 2.52
C TRP A 9 9.79 -4.91 3.44
N LEU A 10 8.75 -4.17 3.03
CA LEU A 10 7.56 -3.97 3.85
C LEU A 10 6.80 -5.28 4.07
N ILE A 11 6.69 -6.11 3.03
CA ILE A 11 6.02 -7.42 3.13
C ILE A 11 6.78 -8.32 4.10
N GLN A 12 8.09 -8.39 3.96
CA GLN A 12 8.94 -9.20 4.83
C GLN A 12 8.89 -8.67 6.26
N TRP A 13 8.99 -7.35 6.45
CA TRP A 13 8.91 -6.71 7.76
C TRP A 13 7.61 -7.05 8.47
N TYR A 14 6.47 -6.94 7.78
CA TYR A 14 5.16 -7.31 8.33
C TYR A 14 5.11 -8.79 8.71
N SER A 15 5.54 -9.67 7.81
CA SER A 15 5.59 -11.11 8.08
C SER A 15 6.48 -11.46 9.28
N ASP A 16 7.55 -10.71 9.52
CA ASP A 16 8.45 -10.89 10.66
C ASP A 16 7.88 -10.33 11.97
N GLN A 17 6.93 -9.38 11.91
CA GLN A 17 6.23 -8.89 13.09
C GLN A 17 5.09 -9.81 13.53
N CYS A 18 4.51 -10.59 12.61
CA CYS A 18 3.41 -11.50 12.94
C CYS A 18 3.88 -12.60 13.89
N ASP A 19 3.33 -12.62 15.10
CA ASP A 19 3.67 -13.57 16.16
C ASP A 19 2.45 -14.19 16.86
N GLY A 20 1.26 -13.98 16.30
CA GLY A 20 -0.02 -14.40 16.87
C GLY A 20 -0.68 -13.32 17.75
N GLN A 21 0.04 -12.27 18.14
CA GLN A 21 -0.46 -11.19 19.01
C GLN A 21 -0.28 -9.82 18.38
N TRP A 22 0.88 -9.55 17.80
CA TRP A 22 1.19 -8.24 17.23
C TRP A 22 0.17 -7.83 16.17
N GLU A 23 -0.19 -8.75 15.27
CA GLU A 23 -1.13 -8.52 14.17
C GLU A 23 -2.58 -8.37 14.64
N LEU A 24 -2.91 -8.76 15.88
CA LEU A 24 -4.22 -8.48 16.48
C LEU A 24 -4.28 -7.06 17.06
N GLU A 25 -3.17 -6.54 17.58
CA GLU A 25 -3.11 -5.23 18.25
C GLU A 25 -2.66 -4.09 17.33
N ASN A 26 -1.91 -4.40 16.28
CA ASN A 26 -1.28 -3.48 15.35
C ASN A 26 -1.71 -3.80 13.92
N GLN A 27 -1.86 -2.76 13.11
CA GLN A 27 -2.20 -2.88 11.70
C GLN A 27 -1.31 -1.99 10.85
N ILE A 28 -1.12 -2.39 9.59
CA ILE A 28 -0.61 -1.53 8.51
C ILE A 28 -1.81 -0.99 7.75
N ASN A 29 -1.84 0.31 7.48
CA ASN A 29 -2.86 0.93 6.63
C ASN A 29 -2.18 1.82 5.59
N ILE A 30 -2.44 1.57 4.32
CA ILE A 30 -2.01 2.40 3.20
C ILE A 30 -3.27 2.77 2.42
N TYR A 31 -3.52 4.06 2.21
CA TYR A 31 -4.66 4.49 1.42
C TYR A 31 -4.43 5.84 0.74
N THR A 32 -5.13 6.05 -0.36
CA THR A 32 -5.14 7.32 -1.08
C THR A 32 -6.13 8.30 -0.46
N VAL A 33 -5.87 9.60 -0.60
CA VAL A 33 -6.74 10.68 -0.11
C VAL A 33 -7.19 11.61 -1.24
N SER A 34 -8.31 12.33 -1.01
CA SER A 34 -9.02 13.15 -2.00
C SER A 34 -8.25 14.38 -2.50
N ASN A 35 -7.31 14.93 -1.70
CA ASN A 35 -6.30 15.87 -2.21
C ASN A 35 -5.05 15.04 -2.53
N PRO A 36 -4.81 14.67 -3.81
CA PRO A 36 -4.12 13.44 -4.17
C PRO A 36 -2.83 13.20 -3.41
N GLY A 37 -2.76 12.01 -2.81
CA GLY A 37 -1.63 11.63 -2.00
C GLY A 37 -1.83 10.27 -1.36
N TRP A 38 -0.83 9.88 -0.59
CA TRP A 38 -0.82 8.62 0.13
C TRP A 38 -0.72 8.86 1.62
N THR A 39 -1.46 8.08 2.38
CA THR A 39 -1.24 7.90 3.82
C THR A 39 -0.67 6.52 4.07
N PHE A 40 0.31 6.42 4.98
CA PHE A 40 0.89 5.16 5.44
C PHE A 40 0.97 5.17 6.97
N LYS A 41 0.28 4.21 7.60
CA LYS A 41 0.25 4.05 9.06
C LYS A 41 0.65 2.66 9.48
N VAL A 42 1.37 2.57 10.59
CA VAL A 42 1.84 1.31 11.18
C VAL A 42 1.64 1.34 12.69
N GLY A 43 0.93 0.37 13.25
CA GLY A 43 0.87 0.14 14.69
C GLY A 43 2.22 -0.37 15.22
N LEU A 44 2.70 0.19 16.33
CA LEU A 44 4.02 -0.09 16.90
C LEU A 44 3.96 -0.54 18.37
N LYS A 45 2.77 -0.87 18.89
CA LYS A 45 2.64 -1.36 20.27
C LYS A 45 3.52 -2.59 20.46
N SER A 46 4.19 -2.63 21.61
CA SER A 46 5.10 -3.73 21.98
C SER A 46 6.28 -3.93 21.02
N THR A 47 6.61 -2.95 20.17
CA THR A 47 7.82 -2.95 19.32
C THR A 47 8.93 -2.05 19.89
N LYS A 48 10.13 -2.10 19.31
CA LYS A 48 11.25 -1.21 19.69
C LYS A 48 10.97 0.29 19.49
N LEU A 49 10.00 0.64 18.64
CA LEU A 49 9.56 2.02 18.42
C LEU A 49 8.27 2.36 19.20
N GLY A 50 7.73 1.44 20.00
CA GLY A 50 6.42 1.62 20.65
C GLY A 50 6.34 2.79 21.63
N ASN A 51 7.47 3.18 22.24
CA ASN A 51 7.58 4.33 23.14
C ASN A 51 8.41 5.47 22.52
N TYR A 52 8.76 5.37 21.25
CA TYR A 52 9.52 6.39 20.56
C TYR A 52 8.56 7.46 20.04
N GLU A 53 8.91 8.73 20.21
CA GLU A 53 8.13 9.86 19.69
C GLU A 53 9.00 10.73 18.79
N ILE A 54 8.46 11.12 17.64
CA ILE A 54 9.09 12.03 16.69
C ILE A 54 8.00 12.73 15.87
N ASP A 55 8.27 13.96 15.45
CA ASP A 55 7.44 14.70 14.51
C ASP A 55 8.38 15.42 13.54
N SER A 56 8.25 15.14 12.24
CA SER A 56 9.06 15.79 11.21
C SER A 56 8.63 17.23 10.92
N GLY A 57 7.38 17.59 11.27
CA GLY A 57 6.69 18.70 10.63
C GLY A 57 6.42 18.44 9.14
N LEU A 58 5.84 19.43 8.47
CA LEU A 58 5.68 19.41 7.02
C LEU A 58 7.04 19.66 6.33
N ILE A 59 7.42 18.76 5.44
CA ILE A 59 8.57 18.90 4.54
C ILE A 59 8.02 19.12 3.14
N GLU A 60 8.19 20.31 2.60
CA GLU A 60 7.61 20.74 1.33
C GLU A 60 8.65 21.57 0.56
N THR A 61 8.91 21.16 -0.68
CA THR A 61 9.74 21.91 -1.64
C THR A 61 8.87 22.67 -2.63
N GLU A 62 7.73 22.08 -3.01
CA GLU A 62 6.71 22.62 -3.91
C GLU A 62 5.32 22.06 -3.52
N GLU A 63 4.23 22.66 -4.00
CA GLU A 63 2.85 22.21 -3.69
C GLU A 63 2.59 20.74 -4.08
N THR A 64 3.35 20.21 -5.03
CA THR A 64 3.28 18.82 -5.52
C THR A 64 4.42 17.94 -5.02
N ASP A 65 5.29 18.44 -4.14
CA ASP A 65 6.42 17.71 -3.57
C ASP A 65 6.47 17.96 -2.06
N TRP A 66 5.71 17.15 -1.34
CA TRP A 66 5.55 17.27 0.11
C TRP A 66 5.38 15.93 0.80
N TYR A 67 5.87 15.85 2.02
CA TYR A 67 5.61 14.73 2.91
C TYR A 67 5.76 15.16 4.38
N LEU A 68 5.18 14.36 5.26
CA LEU A 68 5.31 14.48 6.70
C LEU A 68 5.22 13.10 7.34
N TYR A 69 5.80 12.95 8.52
CA TYR A 69 5.66 11.74 9.32
C TYR A 69 5.82 12.05 10.81
N TYR A 70 5.18 11.23 11.64
CA TYR A 70 5.36 11.25 13.07
C TYR A 70 5.20 9.86 13.66
N ILE A 71 5.80 9.66 14.83
CA ILE A 71 5.48 8.54 15.71
C ILE A 71 4.90 9.12 16.98
N LYS A 72 3.67 8.72 17.30
CA LYS A 72 2.96 9.15 18.50
C LYS A 72 1.99 8.07 18.95
N ASP A 73 1.80 7.90 20.26
CA ASP A 73 0.85 6.94 20.83
C ASP A 73 1.05 5.50 20.26
N SER A 74 2.30 5.10 20.09
CA SER A 74 2.70 3.83 19.47
C SER A 74 2.21 3.62 18.04
N VAL A 75 2.05 4.68 17.24
CA VAL A 75 1.69 4.61 15.82
C VAL A 75 2.66 5.45 15.01
N TYR A 76 3.24 4.86 13.96
CA TYR A 76 3.85 5.63 12.88
C TYR A 76 2.73 6.07 11.93
N ASP A 77 2.65 7.36 11.64
CA ASP A 77 1.66 7.96 10.74
C ASP A 77 2.36 8.94 9.81
N ALA A 78 2.19 8.74 8.51
CA ALA A 78 2.86 9.51 7.48
C ALA A 78 1.94 9.81 6.32
N GLY A 79 2.14 10.96 5.71
CA GLY A 79 1.40 11.43 4.54
C GLY A 79 2.33 12.10 3.54
N GLY A 80 1.99 12.01 2.25
CA GLY A 80 2.73 12.71 1.20
C GLY A 80 1.94 12.79 -0.09
N ASP A 81 2.49 13.52 -1.07
CA ASP A 81 1.91 13.66 -2.41
C ASP A 81 1.80 12.32 -3.17
N THR A 82 1.27 12.37 -4.40
CA THR A 82 0.94 11.18 -5.21
C THR A 82 2.11 10.25 -5.46
N SER A 83 3.35 10.75 -5.40
CA SER A 83 4.58 9.99 -5.64
C SER A 83 5.20 9.41 -4.37
N LYS A 84 4.74 9.81 -3.18
CA LYS A 84 5.52 9.63 -1.94
C LYS A 84 5.39 8.29 -1.25
N LEU A 85 4.49 7.39 -1.64
CA LEU A 85 4.31 6.12 -0.94
C LEU A 85 5.64 5.36 -0.70
N PRO A 86 6.52 5.13 -1.70
CA PRO A 86 7.83 4.52 -1.45
C PRO A 86 8.69 5.30 -0.45
N THR A 87 8.64 6.64 -0.51
CA THR A 87 9.36 7.53 0.42
C THR A 87 8.87 7.38 1.86
N LEU A 88 7.55 7.32 2.07
CA LEU A 88 6.97 7.13 3.41
C LEU A 88 7.42 5.79 4.02
N VAL A 89 7.41 4.72 3.21
CA VAL A 89 7.88 3.40 3.66
C VAL A 89 9.39 3.38 3.91
N GLU A 90 10.18 4.08 3.10
CA GLU A 90 11.64 4.20 3.27
C GLU A 90 12.02 4.96 4.56
N ILE A 91 11.27 6.02 4.90
CA ILE A 91 11.44 6.73 6.17
C ILE A 91 11.18 5.78 7.34
N PHE A 92 10.08 5.03 7.28
CA PHE A 92 9.78 4.03 8.29
C PHE A 92 10.88 2.98 8.43
N ARG A 93 11.39 2.42 7.32
CA ARG A 93 12.53 1.51 7.31
C ARG A 93 13.76 2.13 7.98
N SER A 94 14.08 3.37 7.63
CA SER A 94 15.24 4.08 8.18
C SER A 94 15.15 4.25 9.70
N LEU A 95 13.96 4.65 10.20
CA LEU A 95 13.68 4.74 11.63
C LEU A 95 13.77 3.38 12.31
N TRP A 96 13.17 2.35 11.72
CA TRP A 96 13.21 0.99 12.24
C TRP A 96 14.64 0.47 12.34
N GLU A 97 15.44 0.62 11.29
CA GLU A 97 16.81 0.12 11.23
C GLU A 97 17.83 1.02 11.96
N ASN A 98 17.37 2.14 12.52
CA ASN A 98 18.22 3.17 13.12
C ASN A 98 19.33 3.64 12.15
N LYS A 99 18.93 3.92 10.91
CA LYS A 99 19.80 4.43 9.84
C LYS A 99 19.38 5.84 9.46
N ASN A 100 20.30 6.60 8.90
CA ASN A 100 19.97 7.88 8.28
C ASN A 100 19.09 7.62 7.06
N PHE A 101 17.97 8.33 6.98
CA PHE A 101 17.18 8.38 5.77
C PHE A 101 18.02 8.99 4.64
N VAL A 102 18.10 8.26 3.53
CA VAL A 102 18.69 8.75 2.30
C VAL A 102 17.58 8.70 1.27
N TYR A 103 17.18 9.88 0.79
CA TYR A 103 16.23 9.95 -0.31
C TYR A 103 16.87 9.30 -1.55
N HIS A 104 16.22 8.25 -2.02
CA HIS A 104 16.55 7.61 -3.27
C HIS A 104 15.39 7.87 -4.23
N PRO A 105 15.59 8.60 -5.35
CA PRO A 105 14.59 8.64 -6.39
C PRO A 105 14.28 7.19 -6.79
N THR A 106 12.98 6.89 -6.84
CA THR A 106 12.37 5.55 -6.83
C THR A 106 13.05 4.55 -7.76
N SER A 107 13.23 3.31 -7.27
CA SER A 107 13.42 2.14 -8.14
C SER A 107 12.09 1.70 -8.74
N GLU A 108 12.13 0.92 -9.81
CA GLU A 108 10.97 0.17 -10.31
C GLU A 108 10.51 -0.81 -9.22
N THR A 109 9.32 -0.59 -8.66
CA THR A 109 8.73 -1.41 -7.58
C THR A 109 7.25 -1.64 -7.88
N MET A 110 6.61 -2.57 -7.17
CA MET A 110 5.14 -2.71 -7.26
C MET A 110 4.40 -1.43 -6.81
N PHE A 111 4.98 -0.66 -5.88
CA PHE A 111 4.42 0.65 -5.53
C PHE A 111 4.49 1.63 -6.70
N SER A 112 5.62 1.66 -7.43
CA SER A 112 5.79 2.54 -8.59
C SER A 112 4.75 2.21 -9.67
N TRP A 113 4.56 0.92 -9.97
CA TRP A 113 3.53 0.48 -10.91
C TRP A 113 2.12 0.86 -10.45
N LEU A 114 1.80 0.70 -9.16
CA LEU A 114 0.48 1.04 -8.62
C LEU A 114 0.22 2.55 -8.65
N ILE A 115 1.25 3.36 -8.41
CA ILE A 115 1.20 4.82 -8.55
C ILE A 115 0.92 5.20 -10.00
N GLU A 116 1.70 4.68 -10.95
CA GLU A 116 1.50 4.95 -12.39
C GLU A 116 0.10 4.55 -12.85
N TRP A 117 -0.38 3.37 -12.44
CA TRP A 117 -1.74 2.94 -12.71
C TRP A 117 -2.73 3.96 -12.17
N ARG A 118 -2.66 4.33 -10.88
CA ARG A 118 -3.56 5.31 -10.27
C ARG A 118 -3.54 6.65 -11.02
N GLU A 119 -2.36 7.15 -11.36
CA GLU A 119 -2.19 8.43 -12.07
C GLU A 119 -2.84 8.39 -13.47
N SER A 120 -2.78 7.25 -14.16
CA SER A 120 -3.49 7.07 -15.45
C SER A 120 -5.02 7.03 -15.32
N GLN A 121 -5.54 6.79 -14.12
CA GLN A 121 -6.99 6.82 -13.85
C GLN A 121 -7.48 8.20 -13.40
N CYS A 122 -6.58 9.09 -12.96
CA CYS A 122 -6.97 10.41 -12.49
C CYS A 122 -7.43 11.29 -13.66
N ASP A 123 -8.63 11.83 -13.55
CA ASP A 123 -9.26 12.68 -14.56
C ASP A 123 -9.80 14.00 -14.00
N GLY A 124 -9.59 14.27 -12.70
CA GLY A 124 -10.10 15.43 -11.99
C GLY A 124 -11.30 15.11 -11.10
N ASP A 125 -12.03 14.02 -11.35
CA ASP A 125 -13.19 13.59 -10.56
C ASP A 125 -12.91 12.25 -9.86
N TRP A 126 -12.27 11.30 -10.56
CA TRP A 126 -12.04 9.95 -10.07
C TRP A 126 -11.29 9.95 -8.73
N GLU A 127 -10.21 10.71 -8.60
CA GLU A 127 -9.38 10.77 -7.39
C GLU A 127 -10.09 11.32 -6.15
N HIS A 128 -11.21 12.01 -6.32
CA HIS A 128 -11.99 12.58 -5.22
C HIS A 128 -12.95 11.57 -4.60
N GLU A 129 -13.46 10.63 -5.40
CA GLU A 129 -14.48 9.65 -5.00
C GLU A 129 -13.93 8.21 -4.90
N ASN A 130 -12.87 7.93 -5.64
CA ASN A 130 -12.26 6.61 -5.79
C ASN A 130 -10.83 6.58 -5.25
N GLY A 131 -10.32 5.37 -5.05
CA GLY A 131 -8.98 5.23 -4.51
C GLY A 131 -8.57 3.79 -4.23
N ILE A 132 -7.40 3.70 -3.61
CA ILE A 132 -6.75 2.45 -3.27
C ILE A 132 -6.65 2.37 -1.75
N ALA A 133 -6.93 1.20 -1.19
CA ALA A 133 -6.66 0.85 0.19
C ALA A 133 -5.95 -0.51 0.25
N ILE A 134 -4.80 -0.55 0.92
CA ILE A 134 -4.01 -1.75 1.22
C ILE A 134 -3.80 -1.76 2.73
N ASN A 135 -4.49 -2.65 3.42
CA ASN A 135 -4.48 -2.72 4.87
C ASN A 135 -4.11 -4.13 5.33
N THR A 136 -3.80 -4.29 6.61
CA THR A 136 -3.86 -5.58 7.28
C THR A 136 -5.14 -5.66 8.12
N ASN A 137 -5.60 -6.88 8.38
CA ASN A 137 -6.79 -7.10 9.22
C ASN A 137 -6.58 -8.26 10.18
N GLY A 138 -6.14 -7.93 11.40
CA GLY A 138 -5.95 -8.92 12.44
C GLY A 138 -4.94 -9.99 12.01
N ASP A 139 -5.28 -11.23 12.32
CA ASP A 139 -4.54 -12.44 11.96
C ASP A 139 -4.76 -12.91 10.51
N ARG A 140 -5.55 -12.19 9.71
CA ARG A 140 -5.90 -12.61 8.34
C ARG A 140 -4.90 -12.19 7.28
N GLY A 141 -3.93 -11.34 7.61
CA GLY A 141 -2.97 -10.82 6.64
C GLY A 141 -3.48 -9.56 5.93
N TRP A 142 -3.20 -9.47 4.64
CA TRP A 142 -3.46 -8.31 3.79
C TRP A 142 -4.90 -8.29 3.27
N GLN A 143 -5.44 -7.07 3.16
CA GLN A 143 -6.69 -6.74 2.49
C GLN A 143 -6.43 -5.61 1.49
N VAL A 144 -6.90 -5.78 0.26
CA VAL A 144 -6.75 -4.81 -0.82
C VAL A 144 -8.12 -4.46 -1.37
N ARG A 145 -8.40 -3.16 -1.46
CA ARG A 145 -9.53 -2.61 -2.19
C ARG A 145 -8.99 -1.59 -3.19
N ILE A 146 -9.30 -1.79 -4.46
CA ILE A 146 -9.03 -0.82 -5.52
C ILE A 146 -10.37 -0.52 -6.19
N GLU A 147 -10.77 0.74 -6.17
CA GLU A 147 -11.92 1.19 -6.94
C GLU A 147 -11.59 1.16 -8.44
N ALA A 148 -12.50 0.64 -9.24
CA ALA A 148 -12.36 0.41 -10.68
C ALA A 148 -13.54 0.99 -11.49
N ASN A 149 -14.55 1.55 -10.82
CA ASN A 149 -15.59 2.33 -11.48
C ASN A 149 -14.97 3.48 -12.26
N PHE A 150 -15.53 3.77 -13.44
CA PHE A 150 -15.07 4.85 -14.32
C PHE A 150 -13.60 4.72 -14.76
N THR A 151 -13.03 3.50 -14.73
CA THR A 151 -11.71 3.17 -15.29
C THR A 151 -11.86 2.30 -16.54
N GLU A 152 -10.77 1.85 -17.16
CA GLU A 152 -10.85 0.85 -18.24
C GLU A 152 -11.41 -0.51 -17.78
N LEU A 153 -11.53 -0.73 -16.47
CA LEU A 153 -12.14 -1.91 -15.87
C LEU A 153 -13.63 -1.73 -15.54
N ASP A 154 -14.25 -0.61 -15.92
CA ASP A 154 -15.68 -0.40 -15.67
C ASP A 154 -16.52 -1.47 -16.40
N GLY A 155 -17.46 -2.06 -15.66
CA GLY A 155 -18.27 -3.20 -16.11
C GLY A 155 -17.54 -4.55 -16.22
N VAL A 156 -16.23 -4.62 -15.98
CA VAL A 156 -15.50 -5.89 -15.93
C VAL A 156 -15.85 -6.62 -14.63
N GLU A 157 -16.25 -7.88 -14.72
CA GLU A 157 -16.52 -8.73 -13.56
C GLU A 157 -15.60 -9.95 -13.54
N VAL A 158 -14.97 -10.17 -12.38
CA VAL A 158 -14.19 -11.37 -12.07
C VAL A 158 -14.80 -12.03 -10.85
N ALA A 159 -15.33 -13.23 -11.05
CA ALA A 159 -15.90 -14.03 -9.98
C ALA A 159 -14.86 -14.31 -8.89
N HIS A 160 -15.32 -14.35 -7.64
CA HIS A 160 -14.48 -14.61 -6.49
C HIS A 160 -13.69 -15.91 -6.66
N THR A 161 -12.36 -15.79 -6.57
CA THR A 161 -11.42 -16.90 -6.69
C THR A 161 -10.63 -17.02 -5.39
N LEU A 162 -10.59 -18.22 -4.81
CA LEU A 162 -9.77 -18.56 -3.64
C LEU A 162 -8.68 -19.55 -4.05
N ASN A 163 -7.43 -19.21 -3.77
CA ASN A 163 -6.28 -20.09 -3.91
C ASN A 163 -5.72 -20.36 -2.52
N GLN A 164 -5.79 -21.61 -2.05
CA GLN A 164 -5.39 -21.97 -0.70
C GLN A 164 -4.61 -23.29 -0.66
N LYS A 165 -3.52 -23.31 0.11
CA LYS A 165 -2.64 -24.44 0.36
C LYS A 165 -2.29 -24.53 1.86
N GLY A 166 -3.24 -25.01 2.65
CA GLY A 166 -3.11 -24.99 4.11
C GLY A 166 -3.55 -23.64 4.69
N ASP A 167 -3.20 -23.40 5.95
CA ASP A 167 -3.75 -22.28 6.72
C ASP A 167 -2.97 -20.96 6.49
N ASP A 168 -1.68 -21.04 6.13
CA ASP A 168 -0.77 -19.88 5.99
C ASP A 168 -0.22 -19.70 4.55
N ASP A 169 -0.91 -20.26 3.54
CA ASP A 169 -0.60 -20.05 2.11
C ASP A 169 -1.91 -19.91 1.35
N TRP A 170 -2.49 -18.71 1.37
CA TRP A 170 -3.78 -18.44 0.74
C TRP A 170 -3.94 -17.00 0.29
N TYR A 171 -4.61 -16.82 -0.84
CA TYR A 171 -5.10 -15.52 -1.28
C TYR A 171 -6.41 -15.67 -2.02
N SER A 172 -7.23 -14.64 -1.98
CA SER A 172 -8.47 -14.54 -2.71
C SER A 172 -8.59 -13.17 -3.38
N PHE A 173 -9.34 -13.12 -4.47
CA PHE A 173 -9.65 -11.87 -5.14
C PHE A 173 -10.95 -11.97 -5.93
N SER A 174 -11.55 -10.82 -6.19
CA SER A 174 -12.72 -10.63 -7.03
C SER A 174 -12.70 -9.21 -7.61
N LEU A 175 -13.38 -9.02 -8.73
CA LEU A 175 -13.70 -7.69 -9.26
C LEU A 175 -15.21 -7.67 -9.49
N LYS A 176 -15.94 -6.88 -8.71
CA LYS A 176 -17.40 -6.82 -8.78
C LYS A 176 -17.89 -5.44 -8.35
N ASP A 177 -18.97 -4.96 -8.96
CA ASP A 177 -19.59 -3.67 -8.63
C ASP A 177 -18.55 -2.52 -8.68
N GLY A 178 -17.63 -2.62 -9.65
CA GLY A 178 -16.51 -1.71 -9.88
C GLY A 178 -15.47 -1.67 -8.76
N LYS A 179 -15.30 -2.76 -8.01
CA LYS A 179 -14.32 -2.87 -6.92
C LYS A 179 -13.50 -4.14 -7.06
N PHE A 180 -12.19 -4.00 -7.16
CA PHE A 180 -11.28 -5.11 -6.93
C PHE A 180 -11.12 -5.28 -5.42
N LEU A 181 -11.54 -6.44 -4.92
CA LEU A 181 -11.45 -6.83 -3.52
C LEU A 181 -10.59 -8.08 -3.42
N ALA A 182 -9.55 -8.03 -2.59
CA ALA A 182 -8.66 -9.17 -2.40
C ALA A 182 -8.17 -9.26 -0.95
N GLU A 183 -7.87 -10.49 -0.53
CA GLU A 183 -7.33 -10.80 0.78
C GLU A 183 -6.26 -11.88 0.64
N GLY A 184 -5.33 -11.97 1.59
CA GLY A 184 -4.40 -13.09 1.64
C GLY A 184 -3.47 -13.03 2.83
N ASP A 185 -2.78 -14.13 3.11
CA ASP A 185 -1.86 -14.22 4.24
C ASP A 185 -0.73 -13.17 4.17
N SER A 186 0.10 -13.12 5.23
CA SER A 186 1.11 -12.08 5.43
C SER A 186 2.12 -11.91 4.28
N LYS A 187 2.23 -12.89 3.38
CA LYS A 187 3.16 -12.88 2.24
C LYS A 187 2.47 -12.66 0.88
N LYS A 188 1.14 -12.44 0.83
CA LYS A 188 0.38 -12.45 -0.44
C LYS A 188 0.08 -11.11 -1.06
N LEU A 189 0.43 -9.99 -0.43
CA LEU A 189 0.27 -8.70 -1.10
C LEU A 189 0.95 -8.62 -2.50
N PRO A 190 2.17 -9.16 -2.72
CA PRO A 190 2.76 -9.18 -4.06
C PRO A 190 1.89 -9.89 -5.10
N ILE A 191 1.42 -11.10 -4.80
CA ILE A 191 0.60 -11.87 -5.76
C ILE A 191 -0.78 -11.24 -5.97
N ILE A 192 -1.35 -10.61 -4.94
CA ILE A 192 -2.63 -9.90 -5.03
C ILE A 192 -2.51 -8.72 -6.01
N LEU A 193 -1.47 -7.89 -5.87
CA LEU A 193 -1.26 -6.75 -6.77
C LEU A 193 -0.89 -7.19 -8.19
N GLU A 194 -0.12 -8.27 -8.34
CA GLU A 194 0.11 -8.88 -9.66
C GLU A 194 -1.20 -9.37 -10.31
N LYS A 195 -2.13 -9.94 -9.54
CA LYS A 195 -3.44 -10.35 -10.09
C LYS A 195 -4.26 -9.16 -10.56
N PHE A 196 -4.24 -8.05 -9.82
CA PHE A 196 -4.88 -6.82 -10.28
C PHE A 196 -4.25 -6.31 -11.59
N LYS A 197 -2.91 -6.28 -11.66
CA LYS A 197 -2.16 -5.91 -12.87
C LYS A 197 -2.47 -6.80 -14.07
N GLU A 198 -2.55 -8.11 -13.87
CA GLU A 198 -2.94 -9.08 -14.91
C GLU A 198 -4.36 -8.81 -15.42
N ILE A 199 -5.33 -8.56 -14.51
CA ILE A 199 -6.71 -8.24 -14.87
C ILE A 199 -6.76 -6.96 -15.69
N TRP A 200 -6.10 -5.89 -15.25
CA TRP A 200 -6.05 -4.62 -15.98
C TRP A 200 -5.41 -4.80 -17.35
N THR A 201 -4.23 -5.40 -17.44
CA THR A 201 -3.52 -5.60 -18.72
C THR A 201 -4.30 -6.46 -19.72
N THR A 202 -5.13 -7.39 -19.23
CA THR A 202 -5.92 -8.29 -20.08
C THR A 202 -7.21 -7.65 -20.59
N ASN A 203 -7.81 -6.73 -19.82
CA ASN A 203 -9.15 -6.20 -20.10
C ASN A 203 -9.15 -4.72 -20.48
N ALA A 204 -8.10 -3.96 -20.19
CA ALA A 204 -8.01 -2.57 -20.60
C ALA A 204 -7.87 -2.49 -22.13
N GLU A 205 -8.93 -2.08 -22.80
CA GLU A 205 -8.84 -1.64 -24.19
C GLU A 205 -8.10 -0.28 -24.22
N PRO A 206 -7.30 0.00 -25.26
CA PRO A 206 -6.74 1.34 -25.44
C PRO A 206 -7.90 2.34 -25.52
N ARG A 207 -7.87 3.44 -24.75
CA ARG A 207 -8.83 4.53 -24.93
C ARG A 207 -8.73 5.02 -26.38
N GLU A 208 -9.84 5.03 -27.12
CA GLU A 208 -9.89 5.75 -28.40
C GLU A 208 -9.84 7.25 -28.07
N ASP A 209 -8.76 7.92 -28.52
CA ASP A 209 -8.52 9.36 -28.37
C ASP A 209 -9.63 10.23 -29.00
#